data_AF-Q0ZDL7-F1
#
_entry.id   AF-Q0ZDL7-F1
#
_cell.length_a   1.000
_cell.length_b   1.000
_cell.length_c   1.000
_cell.angle_alpha   90.00
_cell.angle_beta   90.00
_cell.angle_gamma   90.00
#
_symmetry.space_group_name_H-M   'P 1'
#
loop_
_entity.id
_entity.type
_entity.pdbx_description
1 polymer ?
#
loop_
_entity_poly.entity_id
_entity_poly.type
_entity_poly.pdbx_seq_one_letter_code
_entity_poly.pdbx_strand_id
1 'polypeptide(L)'
;GLGKTTLAQVIYNVPEIQKHFNLMLWVCISDNFDVDSLATRIVEAASPEKKDDGTKETAPKKKKTPLDKLQDLVSGQRYLLVLDDVWNKEVYKWKQLKARLQHGGMGSVVFPTP
;
A
#
# COMPACT_ATOMS: atom_id res chain seq x y z
N GLY A 1 -4.00 17.36 -9.33
CA GLY A 1 -4.88 18.35 -8.61
C GLY A 1 -6.24 18.69 -9.26
N LEU A 2 -7.12 17.72 -9.55
CA LEU A 2 -8.51 17.91 -10.04
C LEU A 2 -9.51 17.21 -9.09
N GLY A 3 -9.53 17.60 -7.81
CA GLY A 3 -10.51 17.14 -6.81
C GLY A 3 -10.45 15.66 -6.39
N LYS A 4 -9.59 14.82 -7.00
CA LYS A 4 -9.48 13.39 -6.64
C LYS A 4 -8.89 13.19 -5.25
N THR A 5 -7.88 13.96 -4.89
CA THR A 5 -7.30 14.00 -3.55
C THR A 5 -8.36 14.42 -2.52
N THR A 6 -9.20 15.41 -2.85
CA THR A 6 -10.32 15.83 -1.99
C THR A 6 -11.36 14.73 -1.84
N LEU A 7 -11.74 14.03 -2.91
CA LEU A 7 -12.67 12.89 -2.83
C LEU A 7 -12.08 11.74 -2.01
N ALA A 8 -10.81 11.41 -2.22
CA ALA A 8 -10.11 10.39 -1.44
C ALA A 8 -10.05 10.78 0.04
N GLN A 9 -9.79 12.05 0.37
CA GLN A 9 -9.82 12.57 1.75
C GLN A 9 -11.21 12.44 2.36
N VAL A 10 -12.27 12.77 1.62
CA VAL A 10 -13.65 12.62 2.10
C VAL A 10 -13.95 11.15 2.37
N ILE A 11 -13.68 10.26 1.42
CA ILE A 11 -13.90 8.81 1.58
C ILE A 11 -13.12 8.24 2.77
N TYR A 12 -11.87 8.67 2.93
CA TYR A 12 -10.99 8.20 4.00
C TYR A 12 -11.50 8.58 5.39
N ASN A 13 -12.18 9.72 5.52
CA ASN A 13 -12.63 10.27 6.80
C ASN A 13 -14.08 9.90 7.17
N VAL A 14 -14.81 9.14 6.34
CA VAL A 14 -16.17 8.69 6.65
C VAL A 14 -16.12 7.45 7.56
N PRO A 15 -16.65 7.51 8.81
CA PRO A 15 -16.55 6.40 9.76
C PRO A 15 -17.16 5.08 9.29
N GLU A 16 -18.22 5.13 8.51
CA GLU A 16 -18.88 3.96 7.92
C GLU A 16 -17.94 3.25 6.93
N ILE A 17 -17.23 4.04 6.13
CA ILE A 17 -16.23 3.55 5.17
C ILE A 17 -15.04 2.95 5.92
N GLN A 18 -14.59 3.60 7.00
CA GLN A 18 -13.49 3.09 7.82
C GLN A 18 -13.80 1.70 8.41
N LYS A 19 -15.04 1.47 8.84
CA LYS A 19 -15.48 0.17 9.35
C LYS A 19 -15.57 -0.92 8.27
N HIS A 20 -15.62 -0.53 6.99
CA HIS A 20 -15.71 -1.48 5.89
C HIS A 20 -14.37 -2.04 5.43
N PHE A 21 -13.25 -1.38 5.74
CA PHE A 21 -11.92 -1.81 5.37
C PHE A 21 -11.13 -2.28 6.60
N ASN A 22 -10.44 -3.41 6.48
CA ASN A 22 -9.53 -3.89 7.52
C ASN A 22 -8.24 -3.06 7.57
N LEU A 23 -7.85 -2.50 6.43
CA LEU A 23 -6.61 -1.76 6.27
C LEU A 23 -6.88 -0.54 5.38
N MET A 24 -6.54 0.65 5.88
CA MET A 24 -6.61 1.89 5.11
C MET A 24 -5.26 2.56 5.13
N LEU A 25 -4.74 2.88 3.94
CA LEU A 25 -3.39 3.42 3.77
C LEU A 25 -3.43 4.58 2.80
N TRP A 26 -2.67 5.62 3.14
CA TRP A 26 -2.41 6.76 2.27
C TRP A 26 -0.91 6.90 2.09
N VAL A 27 -0.43 6.72 0.86
CA VAL A 27 1.00 6.81 0.55
C VAL A 27 1.21 7.86 -0.53
N CYS A 28 1.97 8.90 -0.21
CA CYS A 28 2.44 9.86 -1.20
C CYS A 28 3.64 9.30 -1.96
N ILE A 29 3.57 9.39 -3.28
CA ILE A 29 4.59 8.95 -4.20
C ILE A 29 5.24 10.20 -4.79
N SER A 30 6.54 10.36 -4.60
CA SER A 30 7.28 11.40 -5.33
C SER A 30 7.56 10.91 -6.76
N ASP A 31 7.80 11.85 -7.68
CA ASP A 31 8.28 11.52 -9.02
C ASP A 31 9.46 10.54 -8.97
N ASN A 32 9.43 9.54 -9.88
CA ASN A 32 10.49 8.56 -10.09
C ASN A 32 10.73 7.53 -8.94
N PHE A 33 9.67 6.85 -8.49
CA PHE A 33 9.80 5.77 -7.50
C PHE A 33 10.32 4.44 -8.09
N ASP A 34 11.01 3.66 -7.26
CA ASP A 34 11.31 2.25 -7.50
C ASP A 34 10.26 1.34 -6.80
N VAL A 35 9.94 0.19 -7.41
CA VAL A 35 8.88 -0.72 -6.95
C VAL A 35 9.13 -1.18 -5.52
N ASP A 36 10.36 -1.52 -5.16
CA ASP A 36 10.71 -2.00 -3.83
C ASP A 36 10.62 -0.88 -2.79
N SER A 37 11.02 0.34 -3.18
CA SER A 37 10.85 1.52 -2.31
C SER A 37 9.38 1.84 -2.03
N LEU A 38 8.51 1.74 -3.03
CA LEU A 38 7.08 1.96 -2.85
C LEU A 38 6.46 0.87 -1.97
N ALA A 39 6.78 -0.40 -2.24
CA ALA A 39 6.30 -1.52 -1.43
C ALA A 39 6.73 -1.36 0.05
N THR A 40 7.96 -0.93 0.29
CA THR A 40 8.46 -0.63 1.64
C THR A 40 7.64 0.47 2.31
N ARG A 41 7.41 1.60 1.63
CA ARG A 41 6.60 2.71 2.15
C ARG A 41 5.17 2.29 2.50
N ILE A 42 4.54 1.45 1.68
CA ILE A 42 3.20 0.93 1.95
C ILE A 42 3.21 0.06 3.21
N VAL A 43 4.20 -0.82 3.35
CA VAL A 43 4.35 -1.68 4.54
C VAL A 43 4.58 -0.86 5.80
N GLU A 44 5.43 0.17 5.73
CA GLU A 44 5.70 1.07 6.85
C GLU A 44 4.48 1.91 7.24
N ALA A 45 3.70 2.38 6.26
CA ALA A 45 2.46 3.12 6.51
C ALA A 45 1.42 2.28 7.29
N ALA A 46 1.44 0.96 7.12
CA ALA A 46 0.55 0.05 7.85
C ALA A 46 1.00 -0.27 9.28
N SER A 47 2.23 0.11 9.66
CA SER A 47 2.78 -0.14 10.98
C SER A 47 3.71 0.99 11.40
N PRO A 48 3.17 2.19 11.68
CA PRO A 48 3.97 3.36 12.06
C PRO A 48 4.79 3.13 13.35
N GLU A 49 4.39 2.20 14.21
CA GLU A 49 5.05 1.85 15.47
C GLU A 49 6.21 0.87 15.32
N LYS A 50 6.42 0.25 14.14
CA LYS A 50 7.51 -0.72 13.89
C LYS A 50 8.66 -0.11 13.11
N LYS A 51 8.99 1.15 13.40
CA LYS A 51 10.29 1.71 13.00
C LYS A 51 11.34 1.14 13.93
N ASP A 52 12.06 0.14 13.42
CA ASP A 52 13.17 -0.52 14.09
C ASP A 52 12.80 -1.15 15.45
N ASP A 53 12.33 -2.39 15.40
CA ASP A 53 12.79 -3.32 16.42
C ASP A 53 13.46 -4.47 15.70
N GLY A 54 14.76 -4.60 15.91
CA GLY A 54 15.62 -5.68 15.43
C GLY A 54 15.18 -7.01 16.03
N THR A 55 13.98 -7.46 15.68
CA THR A 55 13.38 -8.68 16.14
C THR A 55 14.06 -9.81 15.38
N LYS A 56 15.06 -10.36 16.05
CA LYS A 56 15.71 -11.64 15.75
C LYS A 56 14.63 -12.70 15.55
N GLU A 57 14.24 -12.95 14.31
CA GLU A 57 13.44 -14.12 13.97
C GLU A 57 14.37 -15.34 13.87
N THR A 58 14.32 -16.17 14.90
CA THR A 58 14.90 -17.51 14.97
C THR A 58 14.13 -18.47 14.06
N ALA A 59 14.43 -18.44 12.76
CA ALA A 59 14.23 -19.52 11.80
C ALA A 59 14.94 -19.14 10.49
N PRO A 60 15.38 -20.08 9.63
CA PRO A 60 15.91 -19.75 8.31
C PRO A 60 14.75 -19.32 7.39
N LYS A 61 14.15 -18.17 7.66
CA LYS A 61 13.20 -17.54 6.74
C LYS A 61 14.03 -16.92 5.62
N LYS A 62 13.77 -17.35 4.38
CA LYS A 62 14.28 -16.66 3.18
C LYS A 62 14.12 -15.16 3.38
N LYS A 63 15.16 -14.36 3.11
CA LYS A 63 15.07 -12.90 3.15
C LYS A 63 13.90 -12.48 2.25
N LYS A 64 12.80 -12.02 2.83
CA LYS A 64 11.61 -11.57 2.09
C LYS A 64 11.91 -10.23 1.43
N THR A 65 11.57 -10.12 0.15
CA THR A 65 11.65 -8.85 -0.58
C THR A 65 10.57 -7.88 -0.07
N PRO A 66 10.70 -6.57 -0.31
CA PRO A 66 9.64 -5.61 -0.01
C PRO A 66 8.29 -5.98 -0.63
N LEU A 67 8.30 -6.51 -1.85
CA LEU A 67 7.10 -7.00 -2.53
C LEU A 67 6.46 -8.23 -1.84
N ASP A 68 7.26 -9.14 -1.29
CA ASP A 68 6.73 -10.28 -0.53
C ASP A 68 6.07 -9.79 0.77
N LYS A 69 6.69 -8.82 1.46
CA LYS A 69 6.12 -8.21 2.68
C LYS A 69 4.82 -7.47 2.38
N LEU A 70 4.75 -6.74 1.27
CA LEU A 70 3.53 -6.10 0.80
C LEU A 70 2.43 -7.13 0.53
N GLN A 71 2.77 -8.23 -0.15
CA GLN A 71 1.81 -9.30 -0.39
C GLN A 71 1.29 -9.89 0.91
N ASP A 72 2.16 -10.20 1.87
CA ASP A 72 1.76 -10.72 3.17
C ASP A 72 0.82 -9.76 3.91
N LEU A 73 1.11 -8.45 3.86
CA LEU A 73 0.28 -7.41 4.48
C LEU A 73 -1.14 -7.37 3.91
N VAL A 74 -1.29 -7.46 2.58
CA VAL A 74 -2.59 -7.33 1.93
C VAL A 74 -3.35 -8.65 1.81
N SER A 75 -2.67 -9.79 1.92
CA SER A 75 -3.26 -11.11 1.67
C SER A 75 -4.46 -11.37 2.58
N GLY A 76 -5.63 -11.56 1.96
CA GLY A 76 -6.89 -11.82 2.68
C GLY A 76 -7.50 -10.60 3.38
N GLN A 77 -6.82 -9.44 3.40
CA GLN A 77 -7.33 -8.20 3.98
C GLN A 77 -8.17 -7.44 2.95
N ARG A 78 -9.34 -6.94 3.34
CA ARG A 78 -10.04 -5.93 2.55
C ARG A 78 -9.39 -4.57 2.82
N TYR A 79 -8.69 -4.02 1.84
CA TYR A 79 -7.93 -2.77 2.03
C TYR A 79 -8.39 -1.62 1.11
N LEU A 80 -8.19 -0.39 1.57
CA LEU A 80 -8.24 0.82 0.74
C LEU A 80 -6.83 1.43 0.71
N LEU A 81 -6.21 1.43 -0.47
CA LEU A 81 -4.88 2.00 -0.67
C LEU A 81 -4.97 3.24 -1.58
N VAL A 82 -4.74 4.41 -1.02
CA VAL A 82 -4.63 5.67 -1.76
C VAL A 82 -3.15 5.91 -2.09
N LEU A 83 -2.86 6.03 -3.39
CA LEU A 83 -1.53 6.35 -3.89
C LEU A 83 -1.57 7.77 -4.46
N ASP A 84 -1.03 8.73 -3.71
CA ASP A 84 -1.13 10.15 -4.04
C ASP A 84 0.08 10.64 -4.83
N ASP A 85 -0.16 11.55 -5.77
CA ASP A 85 0.83 12.16 -6.68
C ASP A 85 1.49 11.16 -7.66
N VAL A 86 0.67 10.29 -8.27
CA VAL A 86 1.10 9.27 -9.22
C VAL A 86 1.34 9.86 -10.62
N TRP A 87 2.59 10.11 -10.96
CA TRP A 87 3.00 10.57 -12.30
C TRP A 87 3.79 9.55 -13.13
N ASN A 88 4.06 8.36 -12.58
CA ASN A 88 4.95 7.40 -13.26
C ASN A 88 4.27 6.64 -14.42
N LYS A 89 4.81 6.81 -15.64
CA LYS A 89 4.37 6.17 -16.90
C LYS A 89 4.93 4.75 -17.10
N GLU A 90 5.81 4.27 -16.22
CA GLU A 90 6.44 2.96 -16.31
C GLU A 90 5.46 1.82 -15.98
N VAL A 91 4.76 1.33 -17.00
CA VAL A 91 3.74 0.27 -16.90
C VAL A 91 4.25 -1.00 -16.20
N TYR A 92 5.52 -1.37 -16.37
CA TYR A 92 6.07 -2.58 -15.77
C TYR A 92 6.18 -2.50 -14.24
N LYS A 93 6.45 -1.31 -13.68
CA LYS A 93 6.49 -1.09 -12.23
C LYS A 93 5.12 -1.34 -11.60
N TRP A 94 4.08 -0.80 -12.24
CA TRP A 94 2.69 -1.02 -11.84
C TRP A 94 2.25 -2.48 -11.95
N LYS A 95 2.69 -3.21 -12.98
CA LYS A 95 2.41 -4.65 -13.12
C LYS A 95 2.96 -5.46 -11.95
N GLN A 96 4.19 -5.18 -11.52
CA GLN A 96 4.81 -5.87 -10.39
C GLN A 96 4.08 -5.58 -9.08
N LEU A 97 3.72 -4.31 -8.83
CA LEU A 97 2.95 -3.93 -7.64
C LEU A 97 1.56 -4.59 -7.64
N LYS A 98 0.86 -4.54 -8.78
CA LYS A 98 -0.48 -5.13 -8.94
C LYS A 98 -0.48 -6.64 -8.73
N ALA A 99 0.59 -7.34 -9.15
CA ALA A 99 0.74 -8.77 -8.96
C ALA A 99 0.76 -9.19 -7.47
N ARG A 100 1.15 -8.27 -6.57
CA ARG A 100 1.08 -8.48 -5.11
C ARG A 100 -0.28 -8.08 -4.56
N LEU A 101 -0.75 -6.89 -4.93
CA LEU A 101 -2.03 -6.31 -4.49
C LEU A 101 -3.26 -7.18 -4.82
N GLN A 102 -3.22 -7.96 -5.91
CA GLN A 102 -4.31 -8.87 -6.28
C GLN A 102 -4.58 -10.00 -5.26
N HIS A 103 -3.67 -10.25 -4.32
CA HIS A 103 -3.89 -11.20 -3.22
C HIS A 103 -4.78 -10.62 -2.10
N GLY A 104 -5.18 -9.35 -2.25
CA GLY A 104 -6.17 -8.69 -1.39
C GLY A 104 -7.49 -9.45 -1.27
N GLY A 105 -8.15 -9.25 -0.14
CA GLY A 105 -9.51 -9.74 0.08
C GLY A 105 -10.50 -9.07 -0.88
N MET A 106 -11.64 -9.73 -1.12
CA MET A 106 -12.71 -9.21 -1.97
C MET A 106 -13.19 -7.84 -1.48
N GLY A 107 -13.35 -6.90 -2.41
CA GLY A 107 -13.74 -5.51 -2.11
C GLY A 107 -12.57 -4.58 -1.79
N SER A 108 -11.32 -5.03 -1.99
CA SER A 108 -10.15 -4.16 -1.89
C SER A 108 -10.09 -3.15 -3.03
N VAL A 109 -9.64 -1.94 -2.73
CA VAL A 109 -9.63 -0.81 -3.66
C VAL A 109 -8.25 -0.15 -3.65
N VAL A 110 -7.71 0.12 -4.84
CA VAL A 110 -6.50 0.94 -5.04
C VAL A 110 -6.91 2.19 -5.79
N PHE A 111 -6.64 3.36 -5.21
CA PHE A 111 -7.03 4.65 -5.76
C PHE A 111 -5.78 5.49 -6.06
N PRO A 112 -5.33 5.55 -7.32
CA PRO A 112 -4.24 6.44 -7.72
C PRO A 112 -4.77 7.86 -7.97
N THR A 113 -4.13 8.87 -7.39
CA THR A 113 -4.42 10.30 -7.65
C THR A 113 -3.25 10.99 -8.37
N PRO A 114 -3.53 11.81 -9.41
CA PRO A 114 -2.54 12.63 -10.11
C PRO A 114 -2.45 14.07 -9.56
#